data_AF-A0A2I2GGN3-F1
#
_entry.id   AF-A0A2I2GGN3-F1
#
_cell.length_a   1.000
_cell.length_b   1.000
_cell.length_c   1.000
_cell.angle_alpha   90.00
_cell.angle_beta   90.00
_cell.angle_gamma   90.00
#
_symmetry.space_group_name_H-M   'P 1'
#
loop_
_entity.id
_entity.type
_entity.pdbx_description
1 polymer ?
#
loop_
_entity_poly.entity_id
_entity_poly.type
_entity_poly.pdbx_seq_one_letter_code
_entity_poly.pdbx_strand_id
1 'polypeptide(L)'
;MDLAANPLPFAPITSTEVCYVSASYPSYSGEQTRSRSRRSNRSSSDEDPVTAWDGFIEEDFRAGGLNLCEGPCETIHKIPKSHPYYDILAGSDRFDLELELFRLAREINPEITEIHFCGRRSLLEVNQDPSLTVLFYGQRHLDTTRGWIDIARKVRHRLHQRGLEMQVEILDIRFCQRVMPFPCYPSDAIFPIWADVVDRILSTLDVSGIYTIGCYRIGSDDRQKSSPTILVGMDRKPNHNWKIFREDLVGILDHFGLSTVAILLRKETSILRNGDDDVPAFTYTPVAAKSTREVNLGCSLCPSQQIQGGGTFSGWIELQNPDNGAWEPFGITCTHCVLPDDKVLSETQRPVEEWRRNGVPFADAKAAEILLMDSPSRSEIKRGTGFLTGLEEHYTKSPTYQRVQKAKREDDLVLPYEEKAWKESQTQLKAYRDEKEALEQFIKKGYLYLGHVMVASGLQERPKKLESLPSIVDWAFIRPLDRSVGTNDELLANEELSKIGSVAGLTRGSYNGLKTAIIRTKIINGQEDNVTAWAHTITSGSLETGVAKAGDSGFLIFDALNGVVGMCFGGAYAGDILYFTHTSDLIESIREVSGATQVRLRV
;
A
#
# COMPACT_ATOMS: atom_id res chain seq x y z
N MET A 1 -37.99 10.79 -18.58
CA MET A 1 -38.30 10.53 -17.16
C MET A 1 -36.94 10.37 -16.51
N ASP A 2 -36.33 11.50 -16.16
CA ASP A 2 -34.96 11.56 -15.68
C ASP A 2 -34.88 10.87 -14.33
N LEU A 3 -34.27 9.68 -14.31
CA LEU A 3 -33.64 9.17 -13.09
C LEU A 3 -32.55 10.17 -12.76
N ALA A 4 -32.90 11.13 -11.90
CA ALA A 4 -31.96 12.08 -11.32
C ALA A 4 -30.69 11.33 -10.92
N ALA A 5 -29.55 11.86 -11.35
CA ALA A 5 -28.23 11.46 -10.91
C ALA A 5 -28.28 11.06 -9.44
N ASN A 6 -27.90 9.81 -9.16
CA ASN A 6 -27.90 9.13 -7.87
C ASN A 6 -27.78 10.15 -6.71
N PRO A 7 -28.88 10.57 -6.07
CA PRO A 7 -28.80 11.61 -5.05
C PRO A 7 -28.01 11.02 -3.87
N LEU A 8 -26.87 11.66 -3.57
CA LEU A 8 -26.02 11.52 -2.37
C LEU A 8 -26.77 10.81 -1.22
N PRO A 9 -26.33 9.61 -0.77
CA PRO A 9 -25.02 9.42 -0.14
C PRO A 9 -24.40 8.02 -0.41
N PHE A 10 -24.38 7.56 -1.66
CA PHE A 10 -23.80 6.25 -1.98
C PHE A 10 -22.29 6.35 -2.14
N ALA A 11 -21.55 5.40 -1.54
CA ALA A 11 -20.13 5.25 -1.83
C ALA A 11 -19.96 4.92 -3.32
N PRO A 12 -18.97 5.51 -4.02
CA PRO A 12 -18.63 5.14 -5.39
C PRO A 12 -18.32 3.65 -5.49
N ILE A 13 -18.58 3.04 -6.66
CA ILE A 13 -18.11 1.69 -6.94
C ILE A 13 -16.58 1.74 -7.03
N THR A 14 -15.91 0.85 -6.32
CA THR A 14 -14.45 0.75 -6.34
C THR A 14 -13.98 -0.48 -7.11
N SER A 15 -12.76 -0.44 -7.64
CA SER A 15 -12.15 -1.59 -8.29
C SER A 15 -11.93 -2.80 -7.36
N THR A 16 -11.90 -2.57 -6.04
CA THR A 16 -11.79 -3.59 -4.99
C THR A 16 -13.13 -4.05 -4.42
N GLU A 17 -14.25 -3.41 -4.78
CA GLU A 17 -15.57 -3.72 -4.22
C GLU A 17 -16.00 -5.15 -4.56
N VAL A 18 -16.44 -5.89 -3.54
CA VAL A 18 -17.08 -7.20 -3.70
C VAL A 18 -18.56 -7.11 -3.42
N CYS A 19 -18.92 -6.38 -2.36
CA CYS A 19 -20.30 -6.20 -1.94
C CYS A 19 -20.43 -4.86 -1.24
N TYR A 20 -21.57 -4.20 -1.44
CA TYR A 20 -21.89 -2.95 -0.76
C TYR A 20 -23.36 -2.91 -0.37
N VAL A 21 -23.64 -2.28 0.78
CA VAL A 21 -24.98 -1.91 1.22
C VAL A 21 -24.95 -0.47 1.69
N SER A 22 -25.89 0.33 1.22
CA SER A 22 -26.00 1.73 1.65
C SER A 22 -26.55 1.89 3.07
N ALA A 23 -26.40 3.10 3.60
CA ALA A 23 -27.28 3.57 4.67
C ALA A 23 -28.75 3.51 4.22
N SER A 24 -29.65 3.38 5.18
CA SER A 24 -31.08 3.33 4.93
C SER A 24 -31.61 4.69 4.47
N TYR A 25 -32.45 4.69 3.44
CA TYR A 25 -33.13 5.88 2.95
C TYR A 25 -34.66 5.65 2.85
N PRO A 26 -35.48 6.72 2.88
CA PRO A 26 -36.92 6.60 2.72
C PRO A 26 -37.27 5.98 1.35
N SER A 27 -38.11 4.95 1.33
CA SER A 27 -38.62 4.43 0.07
C SER A 27 -39.59 5.42 -0.59
N TYR A 28 -39.49 5.57 -1.92
CA TYR A 28 -40.44 6.37 -2.70
C TYR A 28 -41.80 5.69 -2.90
N SER A 29 -41.95 4.42 -2.48
CA SER A 29 -43.16 3.60 -2.70
C SER A 29 -44.36 3.95 -1.81
N GLY A 30 -44.33 5.05 -1.04
CA GLY A 30 -45.47 5.52 -0.24
C GLY A 30 -45.72 4.74 1.05
N GLU A 31 -45.06 3.59 1.24
CA GLU A 31 -44.98 2.90 2.53
C GLU A 31 -43.80 3.48 3.34
N GLN A 32 -43.95 3.65 4.66
CA GLN A 32 -42.89 4.11 5.57
C GLN A 32 -41.73 3.09 5.74
N THR A 33 -41.48 2.26 4.73
CA THR A 33 -40.40 1.29 4.72
C THR A 33 -39.10 2.00 4.36
N ARG A 34 -38.11 1.88 5.25
CA ARG A 34 -36.73 2.28 4.95
C ARG A 34 -36.10 1.19 4.10
N SER A 35 -35.41 1.57 3.03
CA SER A 35 -34.72 0.63 2.14
C SER A 35 -33.22 0.90 2.12
N ARG A 36 -32.45 -0.14 1.76
CA ARG A 36 -31.00 -0.07 1.54
C ARG A 36 -30.71 -0.52 0.11
N SER A 37 -29.86 0.22 -0.59
CA SER A 37 -29.36 -0.17 -1.90
C SER A 37 -28.26 -1.21 -1.75
N ARG A 38 -28.27 -2.22 -2.62
CA ARG A 38 -27.33 -3.35 -2.60
C ARG A 38 -26.58 -3.43 -3.91
N ARG A 39 -25.30 -3.74 -3.82
CA ARG A 39 -24.40 -3.97 -4.94
C ARG A 39 -23.55 -5.20 -4.71
N SER A 40 -23.21 -5.89 -5.79
CA SER A 40 -22.29 -7.03 -5.78
C SER A 40 -21.37 -7.04 -6.98
N ASN A 41 -20.11 -7.44 -6.75
CA ASN A 41 -19.07 -7.59 -7.76
C ASN A 41 -18.98 -6.38 -8.72
N ARG A 42 -19.00 -5.17 -8.15
CA ARG A 42 -18.87 -3.90 -8.88
C ARG A 42 -20.03 -3.59 -9.84
N SER A 43 -21.17 -4.25 -9.64
CA SER A 43 -22.46 -3.99 -10.30
C SER A 43 -23.27 -2.97 -9.51
N SER A 44 -24.04 -2.12 -10.19
CA SER A 44 -25.03 -1.20 -9.61
C SER A 44 -26.26 -1.93 -9.09
N SER A 45 -26.34 -3.24 -9.33
CA SER A 45 -27.36 -4.13 -8.82
C SER A 45 -26.75 -5.18 -7.90
N ASP A 46 -27.62 -5.92 -7.20
CA ASP A 46 -27.23 -7.06 -6.37
C ASP A 46 -26.94 -8.33 -7.19
N GLU A 47 -26.96 -8.23 -8.53
CA GLU A 47 -26.65 -9.32 -9.43
C GLU A 47 -25.18 -9.31 -9.86
N ASP A 48 -24.58 -10.49 -9.86
CA ASP A 48 -23.18 -10.64 -10.28
C ASP A 48 -23.07 -10.47 -11.80
N PRO A 49 -22.02 -9.79 -12.30
CA PRO A 49 -21.76 -9.73 -13.73
C PRO A 49 -21.61 -11.14 -14.31
N VAL A 50 -22.35 -11.43 -15.37
CA VAL A 50 -22.34 -12.75 -16.01
C VAL A 50 -21.31 -12.77 -17.13
N THR A 51 -20.32 -13.66 -17.02
CA THR A 51 -19.40 -13.95 -18.12
C THR A 51 -20.18 -14.61 -19.26
N ALA A 52 -20.13 -14.01 -20.45
CA ALA A 52 -20.72 -14.56 -21.64
C ALA A 52 -19.98 -15.84 -22.09
N TRP A 53 -20.63 -16.64 -22.93
CA TRP A 53 -20.10 -17.92 -23.42
C TRP A 53 -18.75 -17.80 -24.13
N ASP A 54 -18.43 -16.62 -24.65
CA ASP A 54 -17.19 -16.29 -25.36
C ASP A 54 -16.12 -15.68 -24.44
N GLY A 55 -16.29 -15.73 -23.11
CA GLY A 55 -15.32 -15.20 -22.14
C GLY A 55 -15.36 -13.69 -21.96
N PHE A 56 -16.23 -12.97 -22.67
CA PHE A 56 -16.43 -11.54 -22.46
C PHE A 56 -17.33 -11.26 -21.25
N ILE A 57 -17.06 -10.16 -20.56
CA ILE A 57 -17.81 -9.72 -19.38
C ILE A 57 -18.02 -8.21 -19.43
N GLU A 58 -19.17 -7.75 -18.92
CA GLU A 58 -19.51 -6.33 -18.80
C GLU A 58 -19.89 -6.02 -17.35
N GLU A 59 -19.05 -5.21 -16.71
CA GLU A 59 -19.28 -4.54 -15.45
C GLU A 59 -19.78 -3.11 -15.74
N ASP A 60 -20.23 -2.40 -14.71
CA ASP A 60 -20.78 -1.05 -14.87
C ASP A 60 -19.78 -0.06 -15.44
N PHE A 61 -18.54 -0.07 -14.97
CA PHE A 61 -17.50 0.85 -15.41
C PHE A 61 -16.46 0.22 -16.31
N ARG A 62 -16.69 -1.01 -16.77
CA ARG A 62 -15.69 -1.75 -17.54
C ARG A 62 -16.30 -2.86 -18.35
N ALA A 63 -15.78 -3.14 -19.53
CA ALA A 63 -16.11 -4.36 -20.27
C ALA A 63 -14.89 -4.89 -21.00
N GLY A 64 -14.84 -6.19 -21.25
CA GLY A 64 -13.74 -6.76 -22.03
C GLY A 64 -13.71 -8.28 -22.04
N GLY A 65 -12.70 -8.83 -22.70
CA GLY A 65 -12.51 -10.26 -22.90
C GLY A 65 -11.27 -10.57 -23.74
N LEU A 66 -10.84 -11.82 -23.87
CA LEU A 66 -11.41 -13.07 -23.32
C LEU A 66 -11.15 -13.26 -21.81
N ASN A 67 -10.17 -12.56 -21.25
CA ASN A 67 -9.90 -12.57 -19.82
C ASN A 67 -9.75 -11.13 -19.31
N LEU A 68 -10.78 -10.62 -18.64
CA LEU A 68 -10.76 -9.27 -18.09
C LEU A 68 -9.89 -9.25 -16.83
N CYS A 69 -8.73 -8.59 -16.91
CA CYS A 69 -7.76 -8.52 -15.81
C CYS A 69 -8.40 -8.07 -14.49
N GLU A 70 -8.24 -8.79 -13.39
CA GLU A 70 -8.93 -8.48 -12.13
C GLU A 70 -8.50 -7.12 -11.53
N GLY A 71 -9.47 -6.27 -11.18
CA GLY A 71 -9.23 -4.98 -10.52
C GLY A 71 -8.84 -5.12 -9.03
N PRO A 72 -8.06 -4.17 -8.48
CA PRO A 72 -7.40 -3.05 -9.15
C PRO A 72 -6.27 -3.54 -10.09
N CYS A 73 -5.90 -2.74 -11.09
CA CYS A 73 -4.93 -3.15 -12.11
C CYS A 73 -3.83 -2.11 -12.30
N GLU A 74 -2.62 -2.60 -12.56
CA GLU A 74 -1.50 -1.83 -13.07
C GLU A 74 -1.57 -1.75 -14.61
N THR A 75 -1.27 -0.58 -15.16
CA THR A 75 -1.15 -0.37 -16.61
C THR A 75 0.31 -0.13 -16.99
N ILE A 76 0.90 -1.07 -17.73
CA ILE A 76 2.29 -1.02 -18.17
C ILE A 76 2.32 -0.53 -19.61
N HIS A 77 2.55 0.77 -19.79
CA HIS A 77 2.50 1.43 -21.10
C HIS A 77 3.69 1.08 -22.02
N LYS A 78 4.79 0.57 -21.46
CA LYS A 78 6.00 0.28 -22.23
C LYS A 78 6.00 -1.17 -22.72
N ILE A 79 5.79 -1.35 -24.02
CA ILE A 79 5.96 -2.65 -24.68
C ILE A 79 7.48 -2.91 -24.88
N PRO A 80 8.02 -4.07 -24.47
CA PRO A 80 9.42 -4.40 -24.69
C PRO A 80 9.78 -4.47 -26.17
N LYS A 81 10.97 -3.98 -26.57
CA LYS A 81 11.48 -4.07 -27.95
C LYS A 81 11.63 -5.52 -28.46
N SER A 82 11.76 -6.47 -27.54
CA SER A 82 11.82 -7.90 -27.83
C SER A 82 10.44 -8.52 -28.11
N HIS A 83 9.35 -7.78 -27.91
CA HIS A 83 8.01 -8.30 -28.10
C HIS A 83 7.72 -8.53 -29.59
N PRO A 84 7.12 -9.68 -29.99
CA PRO A 84 6.87 -10.01 -31.40
C PRO A 84 6.06 -8.95 -32.17
N TYR A 85 5.19 -8.22 -31.46
CA TYR A 85 4.35 -7.16 -32.04
C TYR A 85 4.88 -5.74 -31.79
N TYR A 86 6.14 -5.55 -31.38
CA TYR A 86 6.65 -4.22 -31.01
C TYR A 86 6.45 -3.17 -32.11
N ASP A 87 6.79 -3.48 -33.36
CA ASP A 87 6.69 -2.51 -34.46
C ASP A 87 5.24 -2.07 -34.73
N ILE A 88 4.28 -2.99 -34.52
CA ILE A 88 2.84 -2.75 -34.70
C ILE A 88 2.23 -2.00 -33.52
N LEU A 89 2.71 -2.23 -32.28
CA LEU A 89 2.07 -1.69 -31.07
C LEU A 89 2.78 -0.43 -30.52
N ALA A 90 4.07 -0.28 -30.81
CA ALA A 90 4.92 0.80 -30.31
C ALA A 90 5.87 1.39 -31.37
N GLY A 91 5.91 0.85 -32.58
CA GLY A 91 6.74 1.31 -33.70
C GLY A 91 5.98 2.16 -34.72
N SER A 92 6.44 2.14 -35.97
CA SER A 92 5.92 2.97 -37.07
C SER A 92 4.47 2.65 -37.43
N ASP A 93 4.05 1.40 -37.27
CA ASP A 93 2.77 0.90 -37.77
C ASP A 93 1.63 1.09 -36.76
N ARG A 94 1.99 1.58 -35.56
CA ARG A 94 1.06 1.83 -34.46
C ARG A 94 -0.07 2.75 -34.85
N PHE A 95 0.23 3.87 -35.51
CA PHE A 95 -0.74 4.92 -35.77
C PHE A 95 -1.92 4.41 -36.64
N ASP A 96 -1.63 3.61 -37.66
CA ASP A 96 -2.65 3.08 -38.57
C ASP A 96 -3.58 2.09 -37.86
N LEU A 97 -3.03 1.21 -37.02
CA LEU A 97 -3.82 0.28 -36.22
C LEU A 97 -4.65 1.05 -35.16
N GLU A 98 -4.03 1.98 -34.45
CA GLU A 98 -4.68 2.80 -33.42
C GLU A 98 -5.88 3.55 -34.00
N LEU A 99 -5.68 4.24 -35.12
CA LEU A 99 -6.72 5.02 -35.79
C LEU A 99 -7.87 4.14 -36.31
N GLU A 100 -7.56 2.96 -36.84
CA GLU A 100 -8.57 1.99 -37.27
C GLU A 100 -9.44 1.51 -36.10
N LEU A 101 -8.81 1.03 -35.03
CA LEU A 101 -9.54 0.48 -33.88
C LEU A 101 -10.33 1.58 -33.15
N PHE A 102 -9.76 2.77 -33.05
CA PHE A 102 -10.42 3.93 -32.46
C PHE A 102 -11.67 4.36 -33.23
N ARG A 103 -11.60 4.37 -34.58
CA ARG A 103 -12.78 4.65 -35.42
C ARG A 103 -13.85 3.58 -35.23
N LEU A 104 -13.47 2.31 -35.29
CA LEU A 104 -14.40 1.18 -35.08
C LEU A 104 -15.13 1.29 -33.73
N ALA A 105 -14.40 1.67 -32.67
CA ALA A 105 -14.96 1.83 -31.34
C ALA A 105 -15.90 3.05 -31.26
N ARG A 106 -15.49 4.19 -31.85
CA ARG A 106 -16.27 5.44 -31.84
C ARG A 106 -17.51 5.45 -32.73
N GLU A 107 -17.54 4.63 -33.76
CA GLU A 107 -18.75 4.39 -34.57
C GLU A 107 -19.90 3.84 -33.71
N ILE A 108 -19.58 3.11 -32.64
CA ILE A 108 -20.55 2.49 -31.75
C ILE A 108 -20.76 3.32 -30.49
N ASN A 109 -19.66 3.85 -29.91
CA ASN A 109 -19.72 4.74 -28.76
C ASN A 109 -18.85 5.99 -28.98
N PRO A 110 -19.45 7.15 -29.29
CA PRO A 110 -18.70 8.38 -29.56
C PRO A 110 -17.94 8.91 -28.34
N GLU A 111 -18.26 8.45 -27.13
CA GLU A 111 -17.65 8.83 -25.84
C GLU A 111 -16.32 8.12 -25.54
N ILE A 112 -15.81 7.30 -26.46
CA ILE A 112 -14.47 6.74 -26.35
C ILE A 112 -13.45 7.84 -26.70
N THR A 113 -12.60 8.16 -25.74
CA THR A 113 -11.68 9.30 -25.80
C THR A 113 -10.25 8.88 -26.14
N GLU A 114 -9.83 7.71 -25.70
CA GLU A 114 -8.45 7.25 -25.83
C GLU A 114 -8.33 5.74 -26.08
N ILE A 115 -7.20 5.34 -26.64
CA ILE A 115 -6.80 3.96 -26.87
C ILE A 115 -5.32 3.80 -26.52
N HIS A 116 -4.98 2.70 -25.85
CA HIS A 116 -3.61 2.37 -25.45
C HIS A 116 -3.33 0.90 -25.70
N PHE A 117 -2.13 0.61 -26.19
CA PHE A 117 -1.56 -0.74 -26.19
C PHE A 117 -0.68 -0.90 -24.95
N CYS A 118 -1.04 -1.81 -24.06
CA CYS A 118 -0.37 -1.93 -22.77
C CYS A 118 -0.36 -3.37 -22.24
N GLY A 119 0.50 -3.63 -21.25
CA GLY A 119 0.34 -4.75 -20.34
C GLY A 119 -0.65 -4.39 -19.24
N ARG A 120 -1.58 -5.30 -18.92
CA ARG A 120 -2.50 -5.19 -17.78
C ARG A 120 -2.19 -6.29 -16.78
N ARG A 121 -1.98 -5.93 -15.53
CA ARG A 121 -1.69 -6.88 -14.44
C ARG A 121 -2.56 -6.55 -13.25
N SER A 122 -3.14 -7.58 -12.61
CA SER A 122 -3.88 -7.36 -11.38
C SER A 122 -2.89 -6.95 -10.30
N LEU A 123 -3.22 -5.88 -9.59
CA LEU A 123 -2.48 -5.44 -8.42
C LEU A 123 -2.60 -6.44 -7.25
N LEU A 124 -3.55 -7.38 -7.33
CA LEU A 124 -3.72 -8.50 -6.42
C LEU A 124 -2.91 -9.75 -6.85
N GLU A 125 -2.37 -9.77 -8.07
CA GLU A 125 -1.58 -10.87 -8.64
C GLU A 125 -0.23 -10.37 -9.19
N VAL A 126 0.59 -9.77 -8.32
CA VAL A 126 1.87 -9.14 -8.72
C VAL A 126 2.84 -10.09 -9.42
N ASN A 127 2.77 -11.40 -9.12
CA ASN A 127 3.61 -12.44 -9.73
C ASN A 127 3.12 -12.93 -11.10
N GLN A 128 1.96 -12.48 -11.57
CA GLN A 128 1.45 -12.86 -12.88
C GLN A 128 2.08 -11.96 -13.96
N ASP A 129 2.43 -12.55 -15.11
CA ASP A 129 2.86 -11.77 -16.26
C ASP A 129 1.74 -10.84 -16.75
N PRO A 130 2.05 -9.58 -17.11
CA PRO A 130 1.06 -8.66 -17.64
C PRO A 130 0.42 -9.20 -18.92
N SER A 131 -0.91 -9.19 -18.95
CA SER A 131 -1.69 -9.55 -20.14
C SER A 131 -1.64 -8.42 -21.16
N LEU A 132 -1.18 -8.71 -22.38
CA LEU A 132 -1.19 -7.75 -23.48
C LEU A 132 -2.63 -7.37 -23.83
N THR A 133 -2.94 -6.07 -23.78
CA THR A 133 -4.31 -5.54 -23.84
C THR A 133 -4.39 -4.30 -24.70
N VAL A 134 -5.46 -4.18 -25.50
CA VAL A 134 -5.92 -2.90 -26.04
C VAL A 134 -6.90 -2.29 -25.04
N LEU A 135 -6.49 -1.20 -24.41
CA LEU A 135 -7.26 -0.48 -23.41
C LEU A 135 -7.88 0.76 -24.03
N PHE A 136 -9.21 0.85 -23.98
CA PHE A 136 -9.95 2.05 -24.33
C PHE A 136 -10.39 2.78 -23.07
N TYR A 137 -10.28 4.10 -23.07
CA TYR A 137 -10.97 4.93 -22.10
C TYR A 137 -12.22 5.52 -22.74
N GLY A 138 -13.33 5.42 -22.03
CA GLY A 138 -14.58 6.03 -22.46
C GLY A 138 -15.44 6.43 -21.27
N GLN A 139 -16.42 7.30 -21.50
CA GLN A 139 -17.34 7.74 -20.47
C GLN A 139 -18.70 7.09 -20.65
N ARG A 140 -19.24 6.45 -19.60
CA ARG A 140 -20.66 6.08 -19.57
C ARG A 140 -21.51 7.24 -19.06
N HIS A 141 -22.55 7.58 -19.80
CA HIS A 141 -23.57 8.55 -19.36
C HIS A 141 -24.33 8.07 -18.12
N LEU A 142 -24.64 6.76 -18.05
CA LEU A 142 -25.24 6.10 -16.90
C LEU A 142 -24.52 4.78 -16.62
N ASP A 143 -24.34 4.46 -15.34
CA ASP A 143 -23.62 3.26 -14.87
C ASP A 143 -24.32 1.95 -15.31
N THR A 144 -25.63 2.03 -15.59
CA THR A 144 -26.45 0.91 -16.07
C THR A 144 -26.50 0.76 -17.59
N THR A 145 -25.98 1.72 -18.36
CA THR A 145 -25.95 1.60 -19.83
C THR A 145 -25.08 0.40 -20.19
N ARG A 146 -25.51 -0.45 -21.14
CA ARG A 146 -24.80 -1.64 -21.61
C ARG A 146 -24.40 -1.51 -23.08
N GLY A 147 -23.55 -2.41 -23.58
CA GLY A 147 -23.15 -2.49 -24.99
C GLY A 147 -21.66 -2.30 -25.25
N TRP A 148 -20.85 -2.01 -24.21
CA TRP A 148 -19.39 -1.98 -24.36
C TRP A 148 -18.82 -3.36 -24.70
N ILE A 149 -19.50 -4.43 -24.27
CA ILE A 149 -19.10 -5.80 -24.61
C ILE A 149 -19.08 -6.05 -26.13
N ASP A 150 -20.03 -5.48 -26.88
CA ASP A 150 -20.12 -5.67 -28.33
C ASP A 150 -19.03 -4.88 -29.07
N ILE A 151 -18.64 -3.72 -28.53
CA ILE A 151 -17.48 -2.97 -29.00
C ILE A 151 -16.23 -3.80 -28.80
N ALA A 152 -16.03 -4.33 -27.59
CA ALA A 152 -14.87 -5.14 -27.26
C ALA A 152 -14.76 -6.38 -28.17
N ARG A 153 -15.88 -7.06 -28.44
CA ARG A 153 -15.94 -8.19 -29.40
C ARG A 153 -15.53 -7.79 -30.81
N LYS A 154 -16.07 -6.68 -31.33
CA LYS A 154 -15.74 -6.21 -32.69
C LYS A 154 -14.27 -5.83 -32.83
N VAL A 155 -13.73 -5.13 -31.84
CA VAL A 155 -12.30 -4.79 -31.79
C VAL A 155 -11.47 -6.06 -31.72
N ARG A 156 -11.83 -7.02 -30.86
CA ARG A 156 -11.12 -8.31 -30.74
C ARG A 156 -11.11 -9.09 -32.05
N HIS A 157 -12.27 -9.17 -32.71
CA HIS A 157 -12.39 -9.80 -34.01
C HIS A 157 -11.46 -9.14 -35.04
N ARG A 158 -11.39 -7.81 -35.05
CA ARG A 158 -10.51 -7.08 -35.97
C ARG A 158 -9.02 -7.31 -35.68
N LEU A 159 -8.63 -7.36 -34.42
CA LEU A 159 -7.27 -7.71 -33.99
C LEU A 159 -6.89 -9.12 -34.44
N HIS A 160 -7.79 -10.09 -34.23
CA HIS A 160 -7.57 -11.48 -34.65
C HIS A 160 -7.42 -11.62 -36.17
N GLN A 161 -8.20 -10.87 -36.97
CA GLN A 161 -8.03 -10.81 -38.44
C GLN A 161 -6.64 -10.31 -38.87
N ARG A 162 -5.96 -9.53 -38.03
CA ARG A 162 -4.59 -9.06 -38.24
C ARG A 162 -3.53 -9.99 -37.63
N GLY A 163 -3.92 -11.14 -37.09
CA GLY A 163 -3.01 -12.08 -36.42
C GLY A 163 -2.49 -11.59 -35.07
N LEU A 164 -3.19 -10.65 -34.43
CA LEU A 164 -2.85 -10.10 -33.11
C LEU A 164 -3.66 -10.80 -32.02
N GLU A 165 -2.96 -11.52 -31.15
CA GLU A 165 -3.54 -12.18 -29.98
C GLU A 165 -3.40 -11.31 -28.74
N MET A 166 -4.47 -10.59 -28.38
CA MET A 166 -4.47 -9.68 -27.22
C MET A 166 -5.88 -9.50 -26.64
N GLN A 167 -5.94 -9.12 -25.37
CA GLN A 167 -7.20 -8.81 -24.68
C GLN A 167 -7.74 -7.45 -25.15
N VAL A 168 -9.05 -7.25 -25.01
CA VAL A 168 -9.67 -5.94 -25.20
C VAL A 168 -10.36 -5.54 -23.92
N GLU A 169 -10.13 -4.29 -23.51
CA GLU A 169 -10.72 -3.71 -22.32
C GLU A 169 -11.21 -2.29 -22.63
N ILE A 170 -12.44 -1.98 -22.23
CA ILE A 170 -13.02 -0.64 -22.25
C ILE A 170 -13.27 -0.25 -20.81
N LEU A 171 -12.81 0.93 -20.41
CA LEU A 171 -12.75 1.37 -19.03
C LEU A 171 -13.31 2.79 -18.89
N ASP A 172 -14.20 2.98 -17.93
CA ASP A 172 -14.55 4.31 -17.43
C ASP A 172 -13.53 4.74 -16.39
N ILE A 173 -13.02 5.97 -16.49
CA ILE A 173 -12.01 6.48 -15.57
C ILE A 173 -12.48 6.50 -14.11
N ARG A 174 -13.81 6.50 -13.88
CA ARG A 174 -14.41 6.33 -12.56
C ARG A 174 -14.06 5.01 -11.90
N PHE A 175 -13.82 3.93 -12.66
CA PHE A 175 -13.33 2.66 -12.11
C PHE A 175 -11.98 2.80 -11.39
N CYS A 176 -11.14 3.73 -11.85
CA CYS A 176 -9.84 4.02 -11.26
C CYS A 176 -9.92 5.02 -10.10
N GLN A 177 -11.09 5.62 -9.84
CA GLN A 177 -11.26 6.55 -8.73
C GLN A 177 -11.16 5.78 -7.41
N ARG A 178 -10.35 6.32 -6.50
CA ARG A 178 -10.22 5.80 -5.15
C ARG A 178 -11.29 6.44 -4.28
N VAL A 179 -11.85 5.65 -3.37
CA VAL A 179 -12.65 6.17 -2.27
C VAL A 179 -11.74 6.51 -1.10
N MET A 180 -12.06 7.59 -0.42
CA MET A 180 -11.36 8.05 0.76
C MET A 180 -12.06 7.54 2.02
N PRO A 181 -11.35 6.81 2.88
CA PRO A 181 -11.79 6.64 4.24
C PRO A 181 -11.52 7.92 5.02
N PHE A 182 -12.53 8.38 5.75
CA PHE A 182 -12.44 9.49 6.69
C PHE A 182 -12.77 9.01 8.10
N PRO A 183 -12.31 9.73 9.14
CA PRO A 183 -12.67 9.41 10.51
C PRO A 183 -14.18 9.48 10.75
N CYS A 184 -14.71 8.55 11.54
CA CYS A 184 -16.06 8.71 12.09
C CYS A 184 -16.13 9.92 13.04
N TYR A 185 -17.31 10.50 13.20
CA TYR A 185 -17.56 11.51 14.21
C TYR A 185 -17.97 10.85 15.53
N PRO A 186 -17.61 11.42 16.70
CA PRO A 186 -18.14 10.98 17.98
C PRO A 186 -19.68 11.03 18.06
N SER A 187 -20.32 11.86 17.22
CA SER A 187 -21.78 11.96 17.09
C SER A 187 -22.42 10.89 16.21
N ASP A 188 -21.63 10.05 15.52
CA ASP A 188 -22.16 8.94 14.74
C ASP A 188 -22.73 7.87 15.68
N ALA A 189 -23.94 7.38 15.39
CA ALA A 189 -24.65 6.44 16.27
C ALA A 189 -23.86 5.15 16.57
N ILE A 190 -23.01 4.71 15.64
CA ILE A 190 -22.14 3.54 15.81
C ILE A 190 -20.95 3.82 16.71
N PHE A 191 -20.51 5.06 16.84
CA PHE A 191 -19.25 5.41 17.52
C PHE A 191 -19.19 4.93 18.98
N PRO A 192 -20.19 5.21 19.84
CA PRO A 192 -20.11 4.80 21.25
C PRO A 192 -20.32 3.29 21.48
N ILE A 193 -20.88 2.56 20.51
CA ILE A 193 -21.22 1.13 20.63
C ILE A 193 -20.39 0.24 19.70
N TRP A 194 -19.33 0.79 19.10
CA TRP A 194 -18.57 0.11 18.06
C TRP A 194 -17.94 -1.21 18.53
N ALA A 195 -17.44 -1.26 19.77
CA ALA A 195 -16.87 -2.48 20.34
C ALA A 195 -17.93 -3.60 20.43
N ASP A 196 -19.14 -3.27 20.89
CA ASP A 196 -20.24 -4.25 21.01
C ASP A 196 -20.68 -4.78 19.63
N VAL A 197 -20.67 -3.91 18.60
CA VAL A 197 -20.97 -4.30 17.22
C VAL A 197 -19.91 -5.27 16.69
N VAL A 198 -18.62 -4.99 16.90
CA VAL A 198 -17.54 -5.89 16.48
C VAL A 198 -17.59 -7.21 17.24
N ASP A 199 -17.79 -7.18 18.56
CA ASP A 199 -17.91 -8.41 19.37
C ASP A 199 -19.09 -9.27 18.88
N ARG A 200 -20.21 -8.64 18.48
CA ARG A 200 -21.33 -9.35 17.84
C ARG A 200 -20.93 -9.97 16.52
N ILE A 201 -20.25 -9.23 15.64
CA ILE A 201 -19.80 -9.73 14.34
C ILE A 201 -18.89 -10.95 14.52
N LEU A 202 -17.86 -10.82 15.36
CA LEU A 202 -16.86 -11.87 15.61
C LEU A 202 -17.47 -13.12 16.27
N SER A 203 -18.54 -12.98 17.06
CA SER A 203 -19.18 -14.11 17.75
C SER A 203 -20.27 -14.79 16.93
N THR A 204 -20.87 -14.12 15.94
CA THR A 204 -21.97 -14.69 15.16
C THR A 204 -21.63 -15.10 13.74
N LEU A 205 -20.63 -14.47 13.11
CA LEU A 205 -20.32 -14.69 11.70
C LEU A 205 -19.06 -15.53 11.53
N ASP A 206 -19.01 -16.30 10.43
CA ASP A 206 -17.76 -16.92 10.00
C ASP A 206 -16.84 -15.86 9.42
N VAL A 207 -15.75 -15.58 10.14
CA VAL A 207 -14.74 -14.58 9.77
C VAL A 207 -13.56 -15.18 9.02
N SER A 208 -13.67 -16.43 8.56
CA SER A 208 -12.67 -17.07 7.72
C SER A 208 -12.42 -16.25 6.44
N GLY A 209 -11.15 -15.97 6.16
CA GLY A 209 -10.76 -15.13 5.02
C GLY A 209 -10.98 -13.63 5.23
N ILE A 210 -11.38 -13.15 6.41
CA ILE A 210 -11.42 -11.72 6.71
C ILE A 210 -10.09 -11.29 7.34
N TYR A 211 -9.53 -10.16 6.90
CA TYR A 211 -8.32 -9.57 7.45
C TYR A 211 -8.61 -8.43 8.41
N THR A 212 -9.61 -7.60 8.09
CA THR A 212 -9.91 -6.39 8.87
C THR A 212 -11.41 -6.13 8.96
N ILE A 213 -11.85 -5.62 10.11
CA ILE A 213 -13.19 -5.09 10.33
C ILE A 213 -13.05 -3.73 11.01
N GLY A 214 -13.31 -2.66 10.27
CA GLY A 214 -13.24 -1.28 10.76
C GLY A 214 -14.51 -0.51 10.44
N CYS A 215 -14.64 0.70 10.99
CA CYS A 215 -15.72 1.63 10.63
C CYS A 215 -15.13 3.00 10.28
N TYR A 216 -15.51 3.50 9.11
CA TYR A 216 -15.00 4.74 8.51
C TYR A 216 -16.12 5.46 7.78
N ARG A 217 -15.98 6.76 7.55
CA ARG A 217 -16.82 7.47 6.59
C ARG A 217 -16.22 7.31 5.20
N ILE A 218 -16.89 6.59 4.29
CA ILE A 218 -16.35 6.27 2.95
C ILE A 218 -17.04 7.16 1.90
N GLY A 219 -16.25 7.87 1.09
CA GLY A 219 -16.77 8.69 -0.03
C GLY A 219 -15.68 9.20 -0.96
N SER A 220 -16.02 10.09 -1.89
CA SER A 220 -15.08 10.63 -2.90
C SER A 220 -14.11 11.66 -2.34
N ASP A 221 -14.63 12.65 -1.61
CA ASP A 221 -13.88 13.87 -1.27
C ASP A 221 -14.45 14.64 -0.06
N ASP A 222 -15.67 14.32 0.39
CA ASP A 222 -16.35 15.06 1.45
C ASP A 222 -16.75 14.16 2.62
N ARG A 223 -16.03 14.30 3.73
CA ARG A 223 -16.31 13.59 5.00
C ARG A 223 -17.73 13.82 5.50
N GLN A 224 -18.30 15.02 5.33
CA GLN A 224 -19.62 15.35 5.85
C GLN A 224 -20.73 14.62 5.08
N LYS A 225 -20.54 14.45 3.77
CA LYS A 225 -21.48 13.72 2.90
C LYS A 225 -21.33 12.19 2.95
N SER A 226 -20.19 11.71 3.47
CA SER A 226 -19.85 10.29 3.51
C SER A 226 -20.50 9.60 4.72
N SER A 227 -21.28 8.54 4.52
CA SER A 227 -21.92 7.83 5.63
C SER A 227 -20.91 6.97 6.42
N PRO A 228 -21.06 6.82 7.74
CA PRO A 228 -20.33 5.79 8.49
C PRO A 228 -20.58 4.43 7.83
N THR A 229 -19.51 3.69 7.60
CA THR A 229 -19.51 2.46 6.81
C THR A 229 -18.64 1.44 7.52
N ILE A 230 -19.21 0.27 7.81
CA ILE A 230 -18.40 -0.90 8.20
C ILE A 230 -17.62 -1.33 6.97
N LEU A 231 -16.30 -1.22 7.05
CA LEU A 231 -15.35 -1.62 6.02
C LEU A 231 -14.74 -2.97 6.40
N VAL A 232 -14.97 -3.97 5.55
CA VAL A 232 -14.43 -5.33 5.72
C VAL A 232 -13.40 -5.57 4.63
N GLY A 233 -12.13 -5.72 5.03
CA GLY A 233 -11.04 -6.12 4.15
C GLY A 233 -10.88 -7.64 4.20
N MET A 234 -10.91 -8.30 3.05
CA MET A 234 -10.96 -9.77 2.98
C MET A 234 -10.11 -10.36 1.86
N ASP A 235 -9.80 -11.65 2.03
CA ASP A 235 -9.11 -12.50 1.07
C ASP A 235 -9.94 -12.67 -0.20
N ARG A 236 -9.23 -12.98 -1.28
CA ARG A 236 -9.78 -13.19 -2.61
C ARG A 236 -10.50 -14.55 -2.75
N LYS A 237 -10.25 -15.50 -1.84
CA LYS A 237 -10.65 -16.89 -2.05
C LYS A 237 -12.17 -17.02 -2.25
N PRO A 238 -12.62 -17.69 -3.32
CA PRO A 238 -14.00 -17.67 -3.81
C PRO A 238 -14.99 -18.52 -2.98
N ASN A 239 -14.55 -19.12 -1.87
CA ASN A 239 -15.34 -20.12 -1.16
C ASN A 239 -16.42 -19.51 -0.26
N HIS A 240 -16.40 -18.19 -0.03
CA HIS A 240 -17.40 -17.50 0.78
C HIS A 240 -18.46 -16.81 -0.10
N ASN A 241 -19.73 -17.06 0.22
CA ASN A 241 -20.82 -16.28 -0.34
C ASN A 241 -20.92 -14.94 0.40
N TRP A 242 -20.21 -13.94 -0.13
CA TRP A 242 -20.13 -12.60 0.46
C TRP A 242 -21.48 -11.87 0.49
N LYS A 243 -22.46 -12.25 -0.33
CA LYS A 243 -23.82 -11.70 -0.25
C LYS A 243 -24.51 -12.13 1.05
N ILE A 244 -24.39 -13.41 1.43
CA ILE A 244 -24.96 -13.92 2.68
C ILE A 244 -24.32 -13.21 3.87
N PHE A 245 -22.98 -13.17 3.91
CA PHE A 245 -22.25 -12.47 4.97
C PHE A 245 -22.66 -10.99 5.08
N ARG A 246 -22.84 -10.31 3.95
CA ARG A 246 -23.31 -8.92 3.89
C ARG A 246 -24.72 -8.77 4.47
N GLU A 247 -25.66 -9.66 4.16
CA GLU A 247 -27.02 -9.60 4.73
C GLU A 247 -27.03 -9.92 6.23
N ASP A 248 -26.18 -10.85 6.68
CA ASP A 248 -26.04 -11.12 8.12
C ASP A 248 -25.50 -9.89 8.87
N LEU A 249 -24.54 -9.16 8.28
CA LEU A 249 -24.10 -7.86 8.79
C LEU A 249 -25.23 -6.83 8.83
N VAL A 250 -26.10 -6.77 7.82
CA VAL A 250 -27.30 -5.91 7.84
C VAL A 250 -28.19 -6.28 9.03
N GLY A 251 -28.41 -7.57 9.27
CA GLY A 251 -29.16 -8.05 10.43
C GLY A 251 -28.56 -7.61 11.78
N ILE A 252 -27.22 -7.60 11.89
CA ILE A 252 -26.53 -7.05 13.06
C ILE A 252 -26.77 -5.54 13.18
N LEU A 253 -26.61 -4.76 12.09
CA LEU A 253 -26.86 -3.32 12.12
C LEU A 253 -28.31 -2.99 12.53
N ASP A 254 -29.27 -3.74 12.01
CA ASP A 254 -30.69 -3.55 12.32
C ASP A 254 -31.00 -3.89 13.78
N HIS A 255 -30.35 -4.92 14.35
CA HIS A 255 -30.43 -5.24 15.78
C HIS A 255 -29.96 -4.09 16.68
N PHE A 256 -28.88 -3.40 16.29
CA PHE A 256 -28.37 -2.22 17.01
C PHE A 256 -29.07 -0.91 16.62
N GLY A 257 -30.06 -0.93 15.72
CA GLY A 257 -30.76 0.28 15.25
C GLY A 257 -29.90 1.20 14.37
N LEU A 258 -28.82 0.68 13.78
CA LEU A 258 -27.81 1.42 13.00
C LEU A 258 -28.21 1.60 11.53
N SER A 259 -29.38 2.18 11.33
CA SER A 259 -29.94 2.42 9.99
C SER A 259 -29.11 3.38 9.12
N THR A 260 -28.31 4.28 9.73
CA THR A 260 -27.47 5.26 9.01
C THR A 260 -26.09 4.73 8.64
N VAL A 261 -25.77 3.48 8.99
CA VAL A 261 -24.46 2.86 8.74
C VAL A 261 -24.53 2.02 7.47
N ALA A 262 -23.58 2.20 6.57
CA ALA A 262 -23.39 1.41 5.36
C ALA A 262 -22.43 0.22 5.60
N ILE A 263 -22.31 -0.67 4.62
CA ILE A 263 -21.37 -1.80 4.64
C ILE A 263 -20.61 -1.81 3.30
N LEU A 264 -19.30 -1.96 3.34
CA LEU A 264 -18.44 -2.16 2.18
C LEU A 264 -17.50 -3.35 2.42
N LEU A 265 -17.66 -4.40 1.63
CA LEU A 265 -16.74 -5.52 1.56
C LEU A 265 -15.79 -5.27 0.38
N ARG A 266 -14.49 -5.21 0.65
CA ARG A 266 -13.47 -4.98 -0.38
C ARG A 266 -12.38 -6.03 -0.33
N LYS A 267 -11.86 -6.38 -1.51
CA LYS A 267 -10.66 -7.19 -1.65
C LYS A 267 -9.49 -6.43 -1.06
N GLU A 268 -8.74 -7.10 -0.21
CA GLU A 268 -7.52 -6.58 0.38
C GLU A 268 -6.45 -7.67 0.30
N THR A 269 -5.18 -7.28 0.26
CA THR A 269 -4.11 -8.24 0.56
C THR A 269 -4.01 -8.34 2.08
N SER A 270 -3.27 -9.34 2.58
CA SER A 270 -2.83 -9.28 3.96
C SER A 270 -2.16 -7.92 4.24
N ILE A 271 -2.25 -7.46 5.49
CA ILE A 271 -1.71 -6.16 5.94
C ILE A 271 -0.31 -5.96 5.36
N LEU A 272 -0.10 -4.83 4.67
CA LEU A 272 1.19 -4.50 4.09
C LEU A 272 2.20 -4.30 5.23
N ARG A 273 3.04 -5.31 5.47
CA ARG A 273 4.09 -5.28 6.50
C ARG A 273 5.47 -5.09 5.90
N ASN A 274 5.79 -5.81 4.82
CA ASN A 274 7.08 -5.73 4.14
C ASN A 274 6.94 -4.96 2.83
N GLY A 275 7.99 -4.21 2.45
CA GLY A 275 8.08 -3.61 1.13
C GLY A 275 8.35 -4.67 0.07
N ASP A 276 7.41 -4.88 -0.86
CA ASP A 276 7.74 -5.50 -2.14
C ASP A 276 8.46 -4.45 -3.01
N ASP A 277 9.57 -4.86 -3.63
CA ASP A 277 10.52 -4.00 -4.36
C ASP A 277 9.93 -3.28 -5.59
N ASP A 278 8.71 -3.63 -6.00
CA ASP A 278 8.13 -3.23 -7.28
C ASP A 278 7.40 -1.88 -7.25
N VAL A 279 7.28 -1.21 -6.10
CA VAL A 279 6.74 0.14 -6.07
C VAL A 279 7.87 1.15 -6.26
N PRO A 280 7.98 1.82 -7.44
CA PRO A 280 8.97 2.88 -7.62
C PRO A 280 8.66 4.00 -6.63
N ALA A 281 9.49 4.14 -5.60
CA ALA A 281 9.44 5.27 -4.68
C ALA A 281 9.77 6.54 -5.50
N PHE A 282 8.73 7.30 -5.86
CA PHE A 282 8.82 8.53 -6.64
C PHE A 282 9.50 9.70 -5.90
N THR A 283 9.88 9.54 -4.64
CA THR A 283 10.58 10.56 -3.87
C THR A 283 12.08 10.45 -4.08
N TYR A 284 12.60 11.31 -4.97
CA TYR A 284 14.02 11.51 -5.27
C TYR A 284 14.74 12.15 -4.08
N THR A 285 14.88 11.43 -2.97
CA THR A 285 15.92 11.77 -1.99
C THR A 285 17.16 11.00 -2.38
N PRO A 286 18.27 11.66 -2.78
CA PRO A 286 19.53 11.00 -3.09
C PRO A 286 19.91 10.05 -1.96
N VAL A 287 20.17 8.78 -2.27
CA VAL A 287 20.46 7.78 -1.23
C VAL A 287 21.70 8.18 -0.44
N ALA A 288 22.67 8.82 -1.10
CA ALA A 288 23.86 9.33 -0.43
C ALA A 288 23.56 10.40 0.63
N ALA A 289 22.48 11.17 0.49
CA ALA A 289 22.07 12.15 1.51
C ALA A 289 21.58 11.46 2.79
N LYS A 290 21.09 10.22 2.70
CA LYS A 290 20.71 9.38 3.85
C LYS A 290 21.87 8.52 4.36
N SER A 291 22.90 8.28 3.56
CA SER A 291 24.09 7.49 3.89
C SER A 291 25.10 8.29 4.73
N THR A 292 24.66 8.78 5.89
CA THR A 292 25.52 9.51 6.84
C THR A 292 25.87 8.62 8.05
N ARG A 293 26.84 9.05 8.87
CA ARG A 293 27.21 8.30 10.08
C ARG A 293 26.08 8.30 11.12
N GLU A 294 25.30 9.37 11.16
CA GLU A 294 24.08 9.48 11.95
C GLU A 294 22.93 8.81 11.21
N VAL A 295 21.99 8.23 11.93
CA VAL A 295 20.82 7.57 11.33
C VAL A 295 19.61 8.44 11.64
N ASN A 296 18.97 8.94 10.59
CA ASN A 296 17.83 9.83 10.70
C ASN A 296 16.51 9.05 10.65
N LEU A 297 15.47 9.70 11.16
CA LEU A 297 14.09 9.26 11.04
C LEU A 297 13.73 8.98 9.57
N GLY A 298 13.03 7.87 9.31
CA GLY A 298 12.62 7.54 7.94
C GLY A 298 13.72 6.89 7.09
N CYS A 299 14.90 6.58 7.62
CA CYS A 299 15.85 5.75 6.89
C CYS A 299 15.30 4.33 6.73
N SER A 300 15.53 3.69 5.57
CA SER A 300 15.16 2.28 5.41
C SER A 300 16.05 1.38 6.26
N LEU A 301 15.53 0.21 6.61
CA LEU A 301 16.19 -0.73 7.51
C LEU A 301 15.86 -2.16 7.11
N CYS A 302 16.84 -3.07 7.13
CA CYS A 302 16.65 -4.46 6.73
C CYS A 302 17.72 -5.36 7.37
N PRO A 303 17.46 -6.65 7.65
CA PRO A 303 18.52 -7.57 8.08
C PRO A 303 19.65 -7.64 7.05
N SER A 304 20.91 -7.59 7.48
CA SER A 304 22.08 -7.47 6.58
C SER A 304 22.25 -8.62 5.58
N GLN A 305 21.68 -9.78 5.87
CA GLN A 305 21.71 -10.96 4.98
C GLN A 305 20.56 -10.95 3.95
N GLN A 306 19.62 -10.03 4.09
CA GLN A 306 18.42 -9.99 3.28
C GLN A 306 18.59 -8.99 2.12
N ILE A 307 18.22 -9.42 0.92
CA ILE A 307 18.35 -8.62 -0.31
C ILE A 307 17.07 -7.83 -0.59
N GLN A 308 15.92 -8.28 -0.07
CA GLN A 308 14.59 -7.72 -0.36
C GLN A 308 13.83 -7.43 0.92
N GLY A 309 12.81 -6.59 0.86
CA GLY A 309 12.08 -6.18 2.04
C GLY A 309 12.83 -5.14 2.86
N GLY A 310 12.09 -4.51 3.76
CA GLY A 310 12.61 -3.48 4.63
C GLY A 310 11.50 -2.88 5.46
N GLY A 311 11.91 -2.32 6.60
CA GLY A 311 11.10 -1.43 7.41
C GLY A 311 11.69 -0.03 7.44
N THR A 312 11.16 0.75 8.37
CA THR A 312 11.61 2.10 8.63
C THR A 312 12.34 2.17 9.97
N PHE A 313 13.48 2.86 9.98
CA PHE A 313 14.12 3.33 11.20
C PHE A 313 13.33 4.52 11.76
N SER A 314 12.81 4.35 12.97
CA SER A 314 11.71 5.18 13.47
C SER A 314 12.16 6.25 14.44
N GLY A 315 13.43 6.20 14.82
CA GLY A 315 14.06 7.14 15.72
C GLY A 315 14.91 6.47 16.78
N TRP A 316 15.43 7.32 17.65
CA TRP A 316 16.23 6.92 18.80
C TRP A 316 15.40 6.99 20.08
N ILE A 317 15.46 5.94 20.88
CA ILE A 317 14.86 5.89 22.21
C ILE A 317 15.94 5.61 23.24
N GLU A 318 15.65 5.91 24.50
CA GLU A 318 16.52 5.57 25.62
C GLU A 318 15.75 4.74 26.64
N LEU A 319 16.39 3.67 27.11
CA LEU A 319 15.90 2.83 28.19
C LEU A 319 16.72 3.07 29.44
N GLN A 320 16.05 3.18 30.57
CA GLN A 320 16.74 3.20 31.86
C GLN A 320 17.04 1.77 32.31
N ASN A 321 18.34 1.45 32.40
CA ASN A 321 18.83 0.17 32.87
C ASN A 321 18.42 -0.04 34.34
N PRO A 322 17.73 -1.15 34.67
CA PRO A 322 17.21 -1.39 36.02
C PRO A 322 18.30 -1.59 37.07
N ASP A 323 19.50 -2.05 36.67
CA ASP A 323 20.56 -2.42 37.61
C ASP A 323 21.37 -1.21 38.09
N ASN A 324 21.61 -0.24 37.19
CA ASN A 324 22.49 0.91 37.46
C ASN A 324 21.82 2.28 37.25
N GLY A 325 20.59 2.32 36.74
CA GLY A 325 19.84 3.53 36.46
C GLY A 325 20.34 4.37 35.27
N ALA A 326 21.33 3.87 34.51
CA ALA A 326 21.88 4.55 33.36
C ALA A 326 20.91 4.52 32.17
N TRP A 327 20.92 5.58 31.37
CA TRP A 327 20.15 5.66 30.14
C TRP A 327 20.98 5.13 28.97
N GLU A 328 20.46 4.11 28.28
CA GLU A 328 21.11 3.50 27.12
C GLU A 328 20.29 3.78 25.85
N PRO A 329 20.93 4.26 24.75
CA PRO A 329 20.23 4.55 23.51
C PRO A 329 20.05 3.32 22.63
N PHE A 330 18.89 3.24 21.97
CA PHE A 330 18.55 2.20 21.01
C PHE A 330 17.80 2.79 19.80
N GLY A 331 18.02 2.21 18.62
CA GLY A 331 17.13 2.42 17.48
C GLY A 331 15.84 1.64 17.65
N ILE A 332 14.70 2.19 17.22
CA ILE A 332 13.39 1.51 17.30
C ILE A 332 12.78 1.27 15.91
N THR A 333 12.18 0.09 15.72
CA THR A 333 11.40 -0.31 14.55
C THR A 333 10.44 -1.45 14.92
N CYS A 334 9.75 -2.08 13.96
CA CYS A 334 8.91 -3.25 14.19
C CYS A 334 9.73 -4.56 14.30
N THR A 335 9.23 -5.53 15.06
CA THR A 335 9.81 -6.88 15.13
C THR A 335 9.85 -7.53 13.74
N HIS A 336 8.76 -7.45 12.97
CA HIS A 336 8.75 -8.09 11.64
C HIS A 336 9.76 -7.46 10.66
N CYS A 337 10.22 -6.22 10.90
CA CYS A 337 11.23 -5.56 10.07
C CYS A 337 12.66 -6.01 10.37
N VAL A 338 12.88 -6.67 11.52
CA VAL A 338 14.22 -7.14 11.92
C VAL A 338 14.38 -8.65 11.84
N LEU A 339 13.29 -9.40 11.69
CA LEU A 339 13.33 -10.85 11.55
C LEU A 339 13.49 -11.23 10.07
N PRO A 340 14.42 -12.15 9.73
CA PRO A 340 14.63 -12.59 8.35
C PRO A 340 13.41 -13.33 7.80
N ASP A 341 13.18 -13.22 6.49
CA ASP A 341 12.14 -13.95 5.78
C ASP A 341 12.41 -15.47 5.72
N ASP A 342 11.33 -16.27 5.67
CA ASP A 342 11.41 -17.74 5.68
C ASP A 342 12.22 -18.30 4.49
N LYS A 343 12.31 -17.54 3.39
CA LYS A 343 13.06 -17.90 2.17
C LYS A 343 14.58 -17.87 2.37
N VAL A 344 15.07 -17.17 3.39
CA VAL A 344 16.52 -16.98 3.66
C VAL A 344 17.04 -18.01 4.67
N LEU A 345 16.15 -18.79 5.30
CA LEU A 345 16.49 -19.62 6.46
C LEU A 345 16.93 -21.04 6.07
N SER A 346 18.22 -21.37 6.31
CA SER A 346 18.75 -22.74 6.43
C SER A 346 18.66 -23.25 7.89
N GLU A 347 19.41 -24.26 8.35
CA GLU A 347 19.33 -24.93 9.68
C GLU A 347 19.28 -24.01 10.94
N THR A 348 19.46 -22.70 10.79
CA THR A 348 19.23 -21.60 11.77
C THR A 348 17.75 -21.33 12.10
N GLN A 349 16.80 -22.18 11.66
CA GLN A 349 15.35 -21.98 11.79
C GLN A 349 14.82 -21.87 13.24
N ARG A 350 15.34 -22.68 14.17
CA ARG A 350 14.73 -22.82 15.50
C ARG A 350 14.66 -21.51 16.31
N PRO A 351 15.77 -20.74 16.45
CA PRO A 351 15.73 -19.47 17.17
C PRO A 351 14.80 -18.43 16.53
N VAL A 352 14.76 -18.34 15.20
CA VAL A 352 13.95 -17.32 14.50
C VAL A 352 12.46 -17.59 14.69
N GLU A 353 12.02 -18.84 14.58
CA GLU A 353 10.62 -19.19 14.85
C GLU A 353 10.24 -18.92 16.31
N GLU A 354 11.15 -19.20 17.25
CA GLU A 354 10.96 -18.88 18.65
C GLU A 354 10.86 -17.37 18.88
N TRP A 355 11.73 -16.56 18.28
CA TRP A 355 11.68 -15.11 18.37
C TRP A 355 10.42 -14.52 17.71
N ARG A 356 9.93 -15.10 16.62
CA ARG A 356 8.64 -14.71 16.02
C ARG A 356 7.49 -14.89 17.00
N ARG A 357 7.52 -15.97 17.81
CA ARG A 357 6.47 -16.28 18.78
C ARG A 357 6.62 -15.53 20.09
N ASN A 358 7.84 -15.47 20.63
CA ASN A 358 8.12 -15.07 22.01
C ASN A 358 8.83 -13.72 22.12
N GLY A 359 9.32 -13.18 21.00
CA GLY A 359 10.22 -12.04 20.99
C GLY A 359 11.68 -12.44 21.15
N VAL A 360 12.57 -11.47 20.95
CA VAL A 360 14.00 -11.62 21.19
C VAL A 360 14.25 -11.23 22.65
N PRO A 361 14.72 -12.15 23.51
CA PRO A 361 15.09 -11.82 24.88
C PRO A 361 16.17 -10.75 24.92
N PHE A 362 16.16 -9.94 25.98
CA PHE A 362 17.18 -8.91 26.17
C PHE A 362 18.58 -9.53 26.21
N ALA A 363 19.48 -9.05 25.36
CA ALA A 363 20.86 -9.53 25.25
C ALA A 363 21.03 -10.99 24.77
N ASP A 364 20.10 -11.50 23.96
CA ASP A 364 20.26 -12.82 23.33
C ASP A 364 21.51 -12.84 22.41
N ALA A 365 22.50 -13.66 22.78
CA ALA A 365 23.77 -13.75 22.07
C ALA A 365 23.61 -14.25 20.62
N LYS A 366 22.63 -15.12 20.35
CA LYS A 366 22.36 -15.59 18.99
C LYS A 366 21.68 -14.51 18.17
N ALA A 367 20.82 -13.70 18.78
CA ALA A 367 20.21 -12.56 18.10
C ALA A 367 21.27 -11.54 17.68
N ALA A 368 22.26 -11.26 18.54
CA ALA A 368 23.37 -10.38 18.21
C ALA A 368 24.22 -10.88 17.02
N GLU A 369 24.34 -12.20 16.84
CA GLU A 369 25.06 -12.83 15.72
C GLU A 369 24.23 -12.86 14.42
N ILE A 370 22.94 -13.18 14.53
CA ILE A 370 22.07 -13.47 13.37
C ILE A 370 21.36 -12.20 12.87
N LEU A 371 20.94 -11.31 13.77
CA LEU A 371 20.09 -10.16 13.48
C LEU A 371 20.91 -8.86 13.41
N LEU A 372 21.91 -8.85 12.52
CA LEU A 372 22.63 -7.64 12.13
C LEU A 372 21.76 -6.81 11.17
N MET A 373 21.71 -5.50 11.37
CA MET A 373 20.81 -4.60 10.64
C MET A 373 21.60 -3.61 9.77
N ASP A 374 21.16 -3.43 8.53
CA ASP A 374 21.68 -2.42 7.59
C ASP A 374 20.77 -1.17 7.62
N SER A 375 21.36 0.03 7.58
CA SER A 375 20.63 1.30 7.37
C SER A 375 21.51 2.37 6.70
N PRO A 376 21.11 2.97 5.56
CA PRO A 376 19.99 2.55 4.71
C PRO A 376 20.10 1.07 4.31
N SER A 377 18.98 0.44 4.00
CA SER A 377 18.98 -0.95 3.53
C SER A 377 19.88 -1.14 2.31
N ARG A 378 20.50 -2.31 2.20
CA ARG A 378 21.38 -2.66 1.08
C ARG A 378 20.63 -2.65 -0.26
N SER A 379 19.34 -2.98 -0.25
CA SER A 379 18.44 -2.88 -1.41
C SER A 379 18.25 -1.43 -1.86
N GLU A 380 18.03 -0.48 -0.94
CA GLU A 380 17.95 0.96 -1.26
C GLU A 380 19.26 1.46 -1.87
N ILE A 381 20.42 1.08 -1.32
CA ILE A 381 21.72 1.45 -1.91
C ILE A 381 21.90 0.85 -3.30
N LYS A 382 21.59 -0.43 -3.49
CA LYS A 382 21.69 -1.10 -4.80
C LYS A 382 20.79 -0.43 -5.84
N ARG A 383 19.55 -0.10 -5.47
CA ARG A 383 18.60 0.62 -6.33
C ARG A 383 19.11 2.02 -6.67
N GLY A 384 19.61 2.77 -5.68
CA GLY A 384 20.21 4.08 -5.87
C GLY A 384 21.40 4.04 -6.85
N THR A 385 22.36 3.16 -6.62
CA THR A 385 23.53 2.98 -7.50
C THR A 385 23.15 2.52 -8.90
N GLY A 386 22.16 1.62 -9.01
CA GLY A 386 21.62 1.18 -10.29
C GLY A 386 20.94 2.31 -11.07
N PHE A 387 20.14 3.14 -10.39
CA PHE A 387 19.50 4.31 -10.96
C PHE A 387 20.53 5.35 -11.45
N LEU A 388 21.53 5.68 -10.63
CA LEU A 388 22.62 6.58 -11.00
C LEU A 388 23.40 6.06 -12.22
N THR A 389 23.64 4.75 -12.29
CA THR A 389 24.28 4.12 -13.45
C THR A 389 23.41 4.22 -14.71
N GLY A 390 22.08 4.04 -14.59
CA GLY A 390 21.14 4.27 -15.68
C GLY A 390 21.13 5.72 -16.17
N LEU A 391 21.20 6.70 -15.27
CA LEU A 391 21.34 8.11 -15.63
C LEU A 391 22.66 8.39 -16.33
N GLU A 392 23.79 7.86 -15.82
CA GLU A 392 25.08 7.98 -16.49
C GLU A 392 25.03 7.45 -17.93
N GLU A 393 24.44 6.27 -18.13
CA GLU A 393 24.26 5.70 -19.46
C GLU A 393 23.36 6.57 -20.34
N HIS A 394 22.26 7.10 -19.80
CA HIS A 394 21.36 7.98 -20.55
C HIS A 394 22.08 9.24 -21.05
N TYR A 395 22.81 9.94 -20.18
CA TYR A 395 23.55 11.15 -20.54
C TYR A 395 24.70 10.85 -21.51
N THR A 396 25.45 9.76 -21.29
CA THR A 396 26.58 9.40 -22.17
C THR A 396 26.15 8.89 -23.55
N LYS A 397 24.95 8.32 -23.66
CA LYS A 397 24.34 7.87 -24.93
C LYS A 397 23.54 8.98 -25.64
N SER A 398 23.41 10.17 -25.04
CA SER A 398 22.74 11.31 -25.69
C SER A 398 23.44 11.69 -27.00
N PRO A 399 22.71 11.89 -28.11
CA PRO A 399 23.29 12.28 -29.39
C PRO A 399 24.14 13.56 -29.30
N THR A 400 23.66 14.57 -28.56
CA THR A 400 24.39 15.82 -28.35
C THR A 400 25.68 15.57 -27.58
N TYR A 401 25.65 14.74 -26.54
CA TYR A 401 26.83 14.44 -25.74
C TYR A 401 27.92 13.74 -26.57
N GLN A 402 27.54 12.70 -27.34
CA GLN A 402 28.46 11.95 -28.20
C GLN A 402 29.00 12.80 -29.34
N ARG A 403 28.17 13.62 -29.97
CA ARG A 403 28.56 14.52 -31.05
C ARG A 403 29.58 15.54 -30.58
N VAL A 404 29.33 16.21 -29.44
CA VAL A 404 30.28 17.18 -28.87
C VAL A 404 31.58 16.50 -28.41
N GLN A 405 31.52 15.30 -27.80
CA GLN A 405 32.73 14.54 -27.47
C GLN A 405 33.54 14.14 -28.72
N LYS A 406 32.87 13.79 -29.83
CA LYS A 406 33.52 13.48 -31.09
C LYS A 406 34.17 14.72 -31.70
N ALA A 407 33.40 15.80 -31.83
CA ALA A 407 33.89 17.07 -32.37
C ALA A 407 35.09 17.62 -31.59
N LYS A 408 35.06 17.58 -30.25
CA LYS A 408 36.22 17.97 -29.42
C LYS A 408 37.44 17.08 -29.58
N ARG A 409 37.27 15.79 -29.92
CA ARG A 409 38.41 14.87 -30.19
C ARG A 409 39.00 15.08 -31.57
N GLU A 410 38.18 15.48 -32.53
CA GLU A 410 38.55 15.68 -33.94
C GLU A 410 38.91 17.14 -34.27
N ASP A 411 38.90 18.04 -33.26
CA ASP A 411 39.08 19.49 -33.41
C ASP A 411 38.07 20.14 -34.39
N ASP A 412 36.82 19.65 -34.37
CA ASP A 412 35.72 20.10 -35.23
C ASP A 412 34.82 21.16 -34.53
N LEU A 413 33.99 21.85 -35.31
CA LEU A 413 33.12 22.92 -34.86
C LEU A 413 32.05 22.41 -33.87
N VAL A 414 32.04 22.98 -32.67
CA VAL A 414 30.97 22.79 -31.68
C VAL A 414 30.12 24.06 -31.60
N LEU A 415 28.81 23.94 -31.84
CA LEU A 415 27.91 25.09 -31.72
C LEU A 415 27.76 25.49 -30.24
N PRO A 416 27.64 26.80 -29.91
CA PRO A 416 27.61 27.26 -28.53
C PRO A 416 26.51 26.63 -27.65
N TYR A 417 25.32 26.37 -28.21
CA TYR A 417 24.23 25.74 -27.46
C TYR A 417 24.52 24.27 -27.13
N GLU A 418 25.24 23.57 -28.00
CA GLU A 418 25.61 22.17 -27.81
C GLU A 418 26.75 22.05 -26.81
N GLU A 419 27.71 22.99 -26.86
CA GLU A 419 28.75 23.08 -25.84
C GLU A 419 28.15 23.35 -24.46
N LYS A 420 27.15 24.23 -24.37
CA LYS A 420 26.42 24.51 -23.12
C LYS A 420 25.73 23.24 -22.60
N ALA A 421 24.92 22.58 -23.43
CA ALA A 421 24.22 21.35 -23.04
C ALA A 421 25.19 20.22 -22.65
N TRP A 422 26.33 20.11 -23.33
CA TRP A 422 27.39 19.16 -22.98
C TRP A 422 28.05 19.49 -21.64
N LYS A 423 28.35 20.77 -21.34
CA LYS A 423 28.87 21.21 -20.05
C LYS A 423 27.89 20.89 -18.91
N GLU A 424 26.60 21.18 -19.10
CA GLU A 424 25.55 20.81 -18.15
C GLU A 424 25.51 19.29 -17.92
N SER A 425 25.57 18.50 -18.99
CA SER A 425 25.64 17.04 -18.91
C SER A 425 26.88 16.54 -18.16
N GLN A 426 28.05 17.17 -18.37
CA GLN A 426 29.27 16.83 -17.64
C GLN A 426 29.15 17.14 -16.13
N THR A 427 28.55 18.27 -15.77
CA THR A 427 28.28 18.61 -14.37
C THR A 427 27.40 17.57 -13.71
N GLN A 428 26.31 17.15 -14.38
CA GLN A 428 25.42 16.10 -13.87
C GLN A 428 26.13 14.75 -13.74
N LEU A 429 26.88 14.34 -14.77
CA LEU A 429 27.66 13.09 -14.73
C LEU A 429 28.70 13.09 -13.60
N LYS A 430 29.33 14.23 -13.33
CA LYS A 430 30.25 14.34 -12.19
C LYS A 430 29.49 14.15 -10.87
N ALA A 431 28.34 14.82 -10.70
CA ALA A 431 27.53 14.67 -9.50
C ALA A 431 27.10 13.21 -9.26
N TYR A 432 26.65 12.50 -10.30
CA TYR A 432 26.27 11.07 -10.17
C TYR A 432 27.44 10.17 -9.79
N ARG A 433 28.63 10.44 -10.33
CA ARG A 433 29.84 9.68 -9.97
C ARG A 433 30.31 9.96 -8.56
N ASP A 434 30.32 11.23 -8.15
CA ASP A 434 30.65 11.65 -6.79
C ASP A 434 29.67 10.96 -5.79
N GLU A 435 28.39 10.88 -6.13
CA GLU A 435 27.37 10.22 -5.31
C GLU A 435 27.61 8.70 -5.18
N LYS A 436 27.92 8.02 -6.29
CA LYS A 436 28.26 6.58 -6.25
C LYS A 436 29.52 6.31 -5.44
N GLU A 437 30.56 7.12 -5.60
CA GLU A 437 31.77 7.01 -4.80
C GLU A 437 31.46 7.21 -3.31
N ALA A 438 30.61 8.17 -2.96
CA ALA A 438 30.17 8.36 -1.58
C ALA A 438 29.47 7.12 -1.00
N LEU A 439 28.58 6.48 -1.77
CA LEU A 439 27.91 5.23 -1.38
C LEU A 439 28.89 4.06 -1.21
N GLU A 440 29.84 3.91 -2.13
CA GLU A 440 30.88 2.87 -2.04
C GLU A 440 31.78 3.08 -0.82
N GLN A 441 32.19 4.32 -0.55
CA GLN A 441 32.98 4.67 0.63
C GLN A 441 32.20 4.44 1.92
N PHE A 442 30.90 4.73 1.92
CA PHE A 442 30.02 4.46 3.06
C PHE A 442 29.99 2.97 3.41
N ILE A 443 29.84 2.10 2.40
CA ILE A 443 29.89 0.64 2.59
C ILE A 443 31.29 0.21 3.05
N LYS A 444 32.35 0.68 2.38
CA LYS A 444 33.74 0.28 2.66
C LYS A 444 34.17 0.63 4.08
N LYS A 445 33.68 1.75 4.63
CA LYS A 445 33.93 2.17 6.01
C LYS A 445 33.12 1.38 7.05
N GLY A 446 32.25 0.46 6.62
CA GLY A 446 31.37 -0.31 7.51
C GLY A 446 30.19 0.48 8.04
N TYR A 447 29.95 1.70 7.54
CA TYR A 447 28.86 2.55 8.02
C TYR A 447 27.47 2.03 7.59
N LEU A 448 27.39 1.08 6.66
CA LEU A 448 26.15 0.40 6.33
C LEU A 448 25.50 -0.28 7.54
N TYR A 449 26.33 -0.88 8.41
CA TYR A 449 25.84 -1.64 9.55
C TYR A 449 25.36 -0.67 10.64
N LEU A 450 24.05 -0.71 10.91
CA LEU A 450 23.44 0.06 11.98
C LEU A 450 23.85 -0.50 13.34
N GLY A 451 23.62 -1.80 13.51
CA GLY A 451 23.62 -2.42 14.82
C GLY A 451 23.05 -3.83 14.81
N HIS A 452 22.92 -4.42 15.99
CA HIS A 452 22.27 -5.71 16.18
C HIS A 452 20.97 -5.58 16.98
N VAL A 453 20.02 -6.47 16.74
CA VAL A 453 18.79 -6.53 17.54
C VAL A 453 19.12 -6.95 18.97
N MET A 454 18.76 -6.10 19.92
CA MET A 454 19.01 -6.31 21.34
C MET A 454 17.85 -7.01 22.04
N VAL A 455 16.63 -6.64 21.67
CA VAL A 455 15.37 -7.11 22.25
C VAL A 455 14.23 -6.83 21.28
N ALA A 456 13.21 -7.68 21.26
CA ALA A 456 12.04 -7.51 20.40
C ALA A 456 10.79 -8.14 21.04
N SER A 457 9.60 -7.63 20.72
CA SER A 457 8.33 -8.08 21.28
C SER A 457 7.86 -9.44 20.78
N GLY A 458 8.31 -9.84 19.58
CA GLY A 458 7.67 -10.93 18.85
C GLY A 458 6.42 -10.46 18.10
N LEU A 459 5.79 -11.36 17.36
CA LEU A 459 4.55 -11.11 16.60
C LEU A 459 3.33 -11.50 17.45
N GLN A 460 3.17 -10.80 18.57
CA GLN A 460 2.22 -11.14 19.62
C GLN A 460 1.04 -10.17 19.69
N GLU A 461 -0.08 -10.70 20.15
CA GLU A 461 -1.22 -9.92 20.65
C GLU A 461 -1.16 -9.94 22.18
N ARG A 462 -1.26 -8.77 22.81
CA ARG A 462 -1.21 -8.64 24.28
C ARG A 462 -2.57 -8.27 24.87
N PRO A 463 -3.05 -9.02 25.87
CA PRO A 463 -4.32 -8.70 26.51
C PRO A 463 -4.25 -7.35 27.18
N LYS A 464 -5.37 -6.62 27.12
CA LYS A 464 -5.55 -5.34 27.81
C LYS A 464 -6.51 -5.53 28.96
N LYS A 465 -6.24 -4.83 30.07
CA LYS A 465 -7.07 -4.95 31.29
C LYS A 465 -8.53 -4.51 31.09
N LEU A 466 -8.81 -3.65 30.11
CA LEU A 466 -10.10 -2.97 29.96
C LEU A 466 -10.76 -3.16 28.58
N GLU A 467 -10.19 -3.98 27.70
CA GLU A 467 -10.69 -4.15 26.33
C GLU A 467 -11.01 -5.61 26.04
N SER A 468 -12.04 -5.85 25.20
CA SER A 468 -12.48 -7.20 24.82
C SER A 468 -11.46 -7.96 23.98
N LEU A 469 -10.65 -7.24 23.19
CA LEU A 469 -9.62 -7.82 22.34
C LEU A 469 -8.23 -7.32 22.74
N PRO A 470 -7.19 -8.15 22.55
CA PRO A 470 -5.82 -7.76 22.79
C PRO A 470 -5.36 -6.68 21.80
N SER A 471 -4.24 -6.02 22.07
CA SER A 471 -3.57 -5.14 21.10
C SER A 471 -2.39 -5.83 20.43
N ILE A 472 -2.16 -5.48 19.17
CA ILE A 472 -0.98 -5.94 18.45
C ILE A 472 0.23 -5.21 19.00
N VAL A 473 1.28 -5.96 19.32
CA VAL A 473 2.55 -5.38 19.76
C VAL A 473 3.66 -5.93 18.88
N ASP A 474 4.36 -5.02 18.21
CA ASP A 474 5.32 -5.36 17.17
C ASP A 474 6.45 -4.32 17.17
N TRP A 475 7.40 -4.44 18.09
CA TRP A 475 8.53 -3.53 18.24
C TRP A 475 9.84 -4.26 18.47
N ALA A 476 10.94 -3.66 18.03
CA ALA A 476 12.30 -4.18 18.21
C ALA A 476 13.27 -3.03 18.44
N PHE A 477 14.28 -3.31 19.27
CA PHE A 477 15.36 -2.38 19.58
C PHE A 477 16.67 -2.85 19.00
N ILE A 478 17.40 -1.88 18.45
CA ILE A 478 18.67 -2.10 17.78
C ILE A 478 19.72 -1.36 18.57
N ARG A 479 20.71 -2.10 19.07
CA ARG A 479 21.88 -1.51 19.71
C ARG A 479 22.85 -1.06 18.61
N PRO A 480 23.16 0.24 18.52
CA PRO A 480 24.10 0.72 17.52
C PRO A 480 25.49 0.14 17.74
N LEU A 481 26.21 -0.15 16.66
CA LEU A 481 27.64 -0.46 16.70
C LEU A 481 28.44 0.87 16.69
N ASP A 482 29.10 1.19 15.58
CA ASP A 482 29.93 2.41 15.46
C ASP A 482 29.18 3.62 14.88
N ARG A 483 27.85 3.49 14.72
CA ARG A 483 26.98 4.58 14.25
C ARG A 483 26.79 5.64 15.31
N SER A 484 26.76 6.89 14.86
CA SER A 484 26.43 8.01 15.74
C SER A 484 24.94 7.94 16.08
N VAL A 485 24.64 8.04 17.38
CA VAL A 485 23.26 8.17 17.87
C VAL A 485 22.81 9.60 17.63
N GLY A 486 21.78 9.75 16.80
CA GLY A 486 21.25 11.06 16.45
C GLY A 486 20.22 11.60 17.44
N THR A 487 19.58 12.70 17.04
CA THR A 487 18.42 13.28 17.73
C THR A 487 17.13 13.00 16.96
N ASN A 488 15.99 13.18 17.62
CA ASN A 488 14.68 13.14 16.95
C ASN A 488 14.20 14.58 16.63
N ASP A 489 15.10 15.51 16.30
CA ASP A 489 14.80 16.95 16.21
C ASP A 489 13.97 17.36 14.96
N GLU A 490 13.83 16.49 13.96
CA GLU A 490 13.13 16.80 12.70
C GLU A 490 11.58 16.74 12.79
N LEU A 491 11.00 16.88 13.98
CA LEU A 491 9.56 16.70 14.19
C LEU A 491 8.76 17.98 13.90
N LEU A 492 7.78 17.83 12.99
CA LEU A 492 7.00 18.92 12.40
C LEU A 492 5.69 19.14 13.16
N ALA A 493 5.50 20.34 13.69
CA ALA A 493 4.24 20.77 14.30
C ALA A 493 3.13 20.96 13.25
N ASN A 494 2.00 20.25 13.39
CA ASN A 494 0.72 20.57 12.73
C ASN A 494 -0.47 19.85 13.39
N GLU A 495 -1.71 20.33 13.25
CA GLU A 495 -2.92 19.80 13.91
C GLU A 495 -3.27 18.32 13.60
N GLU A 496 -2.65 17.73 12.58
CA GLU A 496 -2.85 16.34 12.15
C GLU A 496 -1.76 15.39 12.68
N LEU A 497 -2.07 14.09 12.73
CA LEU A 497 -1.05 13.09 13.02
C LEU A 497 -0.08 12.99 11.85
N SER A 498 1.22 12.98 12.15
CA SER A 498 2.29 12.92 11.17
C SER A 498 3.18 11.70 11.38
N LYS A 499 3.80 11.24 10.29
CA LYS A 499 4.81 10.18 10.32
C LYS A 499 5.86 10.39 9.24
N ILE A 500 7.03 9.78 9.40
CA ILE A 500 8.10 9.76 8.39
C ILE A 500 8.44 8.30 8.09
N GLY A 501 7.97 7.81 6.93
CA GLY A 501 8.24 6.45 6.45
C GLY A 501 9.40 6.42 5.44
N SER A 502 10.09 5.29 5.32
CA SER A 502 11.22 5.16 4.39
C SER A 502 10.83 5.21 2.90
N VAL A 503 9.59 4.84 2.59
CA VAL A 503 9.07 4.78 1.22
C VAL A 503 8.14 5.94 0.92
N ALA A 504 7.19 6.26 1.80
CA ALA A 504 6.27 7.38 1.54
C ALA A 504 6.82 8.73 2.02
N GLY A 505 7.92 8.76 2.77
CA GLY A 505 8.43 9.99 3.38
C GLY A 505 7.49 10.52 4.46
N LEU A 506 7.48 11.84 4.61
CA LEU A 506 6.55 12.54 5.49
C LEU A 506 5.12 12.44 4.94
N THR A 507 4.24 11.81 5.71
CA THR A 507 2.80 11.81 5.42
C THR A 507 2.02 12.26 6.63
N ARG A 508 0.79 12.74 6.39
CA ARG A 508 -0.13 13.19 7.43
C ARG A 508 -1.48 12.50 7.28
N GLY A 509 -2.21 12.41 8.37
CA GLY A 509 -3.55 11.88 8.35
C GLY A 509 -4.33 12.16 9.63
N SER A 510 -5.59 11.76 9.60
CA SER A 510 -6.52 11.98 10.71
C SER A 510 -6.75 10.70 11.51
N TYR A 511 -6.74 10.81 12.83
CA TYR A 511 -7.05 9.70 13.71
C TYR A 511 -8.54 9.32 13.62
N ASN A 512 -8.85 8.03 13.46
CA ASN A 512 -10.23 7.57 13.27
C ASN A 512 -11.08 7.62 14.56
N GLY A 513 -10.46 7.42 15.72
CA GLY A 513 -11.17 7.26 17.00
C GLY A 513 -11.83 5.89 17.20
N LEU A 514 -12.28 5.23 16.13
CA LEU A 514 -12.75 3.84 16.17
C LEU A 514 -11.62 2.87 15.80
N LYS A 515 -11.37 1.89 16.66
CA LYS A 515 -10.35 0.86 16.44
C LYS A 515 -10.78 -0.11 15.35
N THR A 516 -9.82 -0.68 14.65
CA THR A 516 -10.08 -1.75 13.66
C THR A 516 -9.72 -3.09 14.26
N ALA A 517 -10.61 -4.06 14.14
CA ALA A 517 -10.30 -5.45 14.46
C ALA A 517 -9.45 -6.02 13.32
N ILE A 518 -8.26 -6.47 13.67
CA ILE A 518 -7.31 -7.14 12.79
C ILE A 518 -7.40 -8.63 13.05
N ILE A 519 -7.72 -9.39 12.02
CA ILE A 519 -7.89 -10.85 12.09
C ILE A 519 -6.71 -11.49 11.37
N ARG A 520 -6.03 -12.42 12.06
CA ARG A 520 -4.86 -13.14 11.55
C ARG A 520 -5.06 -14.63 11.77
N THR A 521 -4.85 -15.41 10.73
CA THR A 521 -4.78 -16.87 10.86
C THR A 521 -3.42 -17.26 11.43
N LYS A 522 -3.41 -18.03 12.52
CA LYS A 522 -2.22 -18.62 13.15
C LYS A 522 -2.38 -20.12 13.22
N ILE A 523 -1.26 -20.85 13.12
CA ILE A 523 -1.24 -22.28 13.39
C ILE A 523 -1.00 -22.48 14.89
N ILE A 524 -2.02 -22.91 15.62
CA ILE A 524 -1.96 -23.21 17.06
C ILE A 524 -2.15 -24.72 17.20
N ASN A 525 -1.14 -25.41 17.74
CA ASN A 525 -1.15 -26.87 17.91
C ASN A 525 -1.45 -27.65 16.61
N GLY A 526 -0.98 -27.14 15.46
CA GLY A 526 -1.19 -27.76 14.15
C GLY A 526 -2.56 -27.48 13.51
N GLN A 527 -3.42 -26.68 14.14
CA GLN A 527 -4.69 -26.23 13.58
C GLN A 527 -4.63 -24.74 13.25
N GLU A 528 -5.25 -24.35 12.14
CA GLU A 528 -5.44 -22.94 11.81
C GLU A 528 -6.53 -22.35 12.71
N ASP A 529 -6.21 -21.27 13.39
CA ASP A 529 -7.11 -20.53 14.27
C ASP A 529 -7.02 -19.03 13.95
N ASN A 530 -8.14 -18.32 14.09
CA ASN A 530 -8.21 -16.88 13.82
C ASN A 530 -7.99 -16.10 15.11
N VAL A 531 -6.86 -15.42 15.21
CA VAL A 531 -6.56 -14.51 16.32
C VAL A 531 -6.95 -13.10 15.92
N THR A 532 -7.74 -12.44 16.78
CA THR A 532 -8.21 -11.08 16.55
C THR A 532 -7.61 -10.12 17.57
N ALA A 533 -7.24 -8.93 17.11
CA ALA A 533 -6.70 -7.88 17.96
C ALA A 533 -7.14 -6.48 17.51
N TRP A 534 -7.16 -5.54 18.44
CA TRP A 534 -7.41 -4.13 18.17
C TRP A 534 -6.18 -3.42 17.60
N ALA A 535 -6.44 -2.61 16.58
CA ALA A 535 -5.51 -1.64 16.02
C ALA A 535 -6.11 -0.24 16.05
N HIS A 536 -5.29 0.75 16.35
CA HIS A 536 -5.64 2.15 16.14
C HIS A 536 -5.39 2.51 14.67
N THR A 537 -6.16 3.45 14.12
CA THR A 537 -6.05 3.79 12.70
C THR A 537 -5.96 5.28 12.40
N ILE A 538 -5.17 5.58 11.35
CA ILE A 538 -5.08 6.90 10.73
C ILE A 538 -5.55 6.74 9.28
N THR A 539 -6.38 7.66 8.83
CA THR A 539 -6.80 7.72 7.42
C THR A 539 -6.06 8.83 6.68
N SER A 540 -5.80 8.61 5.39
CA SER A 540 -5.16 9.62 4.55
C SER A 540 -6.04 10.87 4.40
N GLY A 541 -5.44 12.05 4.48
CA GLY A 541 -6.09 13.32 4.13
C GLY A 541 -6.07 13.62 2.62
N SER A 542 -5.34 12.83 1.83
CA SER A 542 -5.14 13.04 0.39
C SER A 542 -5.24 11.75 -0.42
N LEU A 543 -5.84 11.85 -1.60
CA LEU A 543 -5.92 10.77 -2.60
C LEU A 543 -4.55 10.44 -3.22
N GLU A 544 -3.63 11.40 -3.25
CA GLU A 544 -2.38 11.29 -4.02
C GLU A 544 -1.27 10.54 -3.28
N THR A 545 -1.12 10.79 -1.98
CA THR A 545 0.09 10.34 -1.26
C THR A 545 -0.13 9.10 -0.40
N GLY A 546 -1.38 8.74 -0.12
CA GLY A 546 -1.70 7.75 0.93
C GLY A 546 -1.14 8.17 2.30
N VAL A 547 -1.45 7.38 3.32
CA VAL A 547 -0.89 7.53 4.67
C VAL A 547 0.17 6.48 4.98
N ALA A 548 0.19 5.35 4.27
CA ALA A 548 1.20 4.31 4.42
C ALA A 548 1.51 3.65 3.07
N LYS A 549 2.76 3.21 2.89
CA LYS A 549 3.17 2.35 1.79
C LYS A 549 3.85 1.10 2.32
N ALA A 550 3.85 0.02 1.52
CA ALA A 550 4.64 -1.16 1.81
C ALA A 550 6.11 -0.77 2.03
N GLY A 551 6.72 -1.24 3.13
CA GLY A 551 8.08 -0.87 3.55
C GLY A 551 8.14 0.30 4.55
N ASP A 552 7.03 0.99 4.82
CA ASP A 552 7.01 2.03 5.84
C ASP A 552 6.90 1.46 7.27
N SER A 553 6.58 0.18 7.50
CA SER A 553 6.38 -0.36 8.84
C SER A 553 7.53 -0.04 9.82
N GLY A 554 7.20 0.19 11.08
CA GLY A 554 8.15 0.54 12.13
C GLY A 554 7.98 1.97 12.64
N PHE A 555 7.62 2.94 11.79
CA PHE A 555 7.72 4.36 12.16
C PHE A 555 6.86 4.75 13.38
N LEU A 556 7.34 5.75 14.11
CA LEU A 556 6.59 6.43 15.16
C LEU A 556 5.62 7.45 14.54
N ILE A 557 4.49 7.62 15.21
CA ILE A 557 3.45 8.57 14.85
C ILE A 557 3.48 9.71 15.86
N PHE A 558 3.47 10.93 15.35
CA PHE A 558 3.59 12.15 16.15
C PHE A 558 2.32 12.99 16.05
N ASP A 559 1.94 13.62 17.15
CA ASP A 559 0.91 14.66 17.20
C ASP A 559 1.49 16.05 16.87
N ALA A 560 0.63 17.07 16.93
CA ALA A 560 0.98 18.47 16.68
C ALA A 560 2.06 19.05 17.59
N LEU A 561 2.24 18.44 18.77
CA LEU A 561 3.17 18.86 19.81
C LEU A 561 4.43 17.98 19.83
N ASN A 562 4.64 17.20 18.77
CA ASN A 562 5.73 16.22 18.64
C ASN A 562 5.67 15.11 19.71
N GLY A 563 4.50 14.89 20.33
CA GLY A 563 4.24 13.77 21.22
C GLY A 563 4.03 12.49 20.42
N VAL A 564 4.62 11.37 20.87
CA VAL A 564 4.44 10.08 20.20
C VAL A 564 3.10 9.47 20.60
N VAL A 565 2.25 9.27 19.61
CA VAL A 565 0.90 8.70 19.74
C VAL A 565 0.93 7.17 19.63
N GLY A 566 1.90 6.63 18.88
CA GLY A 566 2.06 5.20 18.73
C GLY A 566 3.08 4.82 17.66
N MET A 567 3.04 3.55 17.25
CA MET A 567 3.96 3.00 16.27
C MET A 567 3.23 2.16 15.23
N CYS A 568 3.51 2.42 13.96
CA CYS A 568 2.88 1.75 12.83
C CYS A 568 3.46 0.35 12.63
N PHE A 569 2.58 -0.65 12.49
CA PHE A 569 2.96 -2.02 12.15
C PHE A 569 2.42 -2.49 10.79
N GLY A 570 1.72 -1.62 10.07
CA GLY A 570 1.28 -1.89 8.71
C GLY A 570 0.16 -0.98 8.23
N GLY A 571 -0.35 -1.23 7.04
CA GLY A 571 -1.45 -0.47 6.45
C GLY A 571 -2.34 -1.31 5.54
N ALA A 572 -3.48 -0.72 5.18
CA ALA A 572 -4.36 -1.25 4.15
C ALA A 572 -3.66 -1.26 2.80
N TYR A 573 -4.05 -2.20 1.93
CA TYR A 573 -3.45 -2.37 0.61
C TYR A 573 -3.43 -1.08 -0.22
N ALA A 574 -4.52 -0.32 -0.19
CA ALA A 574 -4.65 0.93 -0.94
C ALA A 574 -3.77 2.07 -0.38
N GLY A 575 -3.13 1.87 0.78
CA GLY A 575 -2.35 2.88 1.50
C GLY A 575 -3.21 3.98 2.12
N ASP A 576 -4.53 3.82 2.12
CA ASP A 576 -5.52 4.79 2.58
C ASP A 576 -5.76 4.75 4.09
N ILE A 577 -5.45 3.61 4.72
CA ILE A 577 -5.56 3.36 6.17
C ILE A 577 -4.22 2.85 6.68
N LEU A 578 -3.77 3.39 7.81
CA LEU A 578 -2.58 2.98 8.55
C LEU A 578 -3.02 2.35 9.87
N TYR A 579 -2.41 1.22 10.25
CA TYR A 579 -2.65 0.51 11.51
C TYR A 579 -1.48 0.69 12.47
N PHE A 580 -1.77 1.04 13.72
CA PHE A 580 -0.74 1.30 14.73
C PHE A 580 -1.10 0.83 16.13
N THR A 581 -0.06 0.59 16.92
CA THR A 581 -0.12 0.30 18.36
C THR A 581 -0.02 1.61 19.12
N HIS A 582 -0.95 1.90 20.01
CA HIS A 582 -0.94 3.13 20.80
C HIS A 582 0.24 3.15 21.78
N THR A 583 0.77 4.35 22.06
CA THR A 583 1.94 4.56 22.94
C THR A 583 1.79 3.90 24.31
N SER A 584 0.60 3.92 24.91
CA SER A 584 0.39 3.27 26.22
C SER A 584 0.77 1.79 26.19
N ASP A 585 0.31 1.08 25.16
CA ASP A 585 0.46 -0.36 25.04
C ASP A 585 1.89 -0.70 24.62
N LEU A 586 2.49 0.16 23.78
CA LEU A 586 3.87 0.09 23.38
C LEU A 586 4.79 0.20 24.61
N ILE A 587 4.64 1.24 25.43
CA ILE A 587 5.47 1.46 26.62
C ILE A 587 5.28 0.37 27.67
N GLU A 588 4.04 -0.07 27.91
CA GLU A 588 3.76 -1.19 28.83
C GLU A 588 4.50 -2.45 28.37
N SER A 589 4.39 -2.79 27.09
CA SER A 589 5.09 -3.96 26.54
C SER A 589 6.61 -3.81 26.61
N ILE A 590 7.15 -2.63 26.29
CA ILE A 590 8.60 -2.37 26.37
C ILE A 590 9.11 -2.65 27.76
N ARG A 591 8.45 -2.13 28.79
CA ARG A 591 8.84 -2.36 30.19
C ARG A 591 8.78 -3.84 30.57
N GLU A 592 7.72 -4.53 30.15
CA GLU A 592 7.53 -5.95 30.45
C GLU A 592 8.62 -6.84 29.82
N VAL A 593 8.98 -6.59 28.55
CA VAL A 593 9.95 -7.44 27.83
C VAL A 593 11.40 -7.08 28.14
N SER A 594 11.71 -5.77 28.24
CA SER A 594 13.09 -5.32 28.46
C SER A 594 13.48 -5.23 29.93
N GLY A 595 12.51 -5.21 30.85
CA GLY A 595 12.74 -4.93 32.27
C GLY A 595 13.10 -3.47 32.57
N ALA A 596 13.07 -2.58 31.57
CA ALA A 596 13.39 -1.17 31.76
C ALA A 596 12.41 -0.50 32.74
N THR A 597 12.93 0.30 33.67
CA THR A 597 12.11 1.06 34.62
C THR A 597 11.44 2.27 33.98
N GLN A 598 12.14 2.91 33.03
CA GLN A 598 11.67 4.07 32.29
C GLN A 598 12.09 3.97 30.82
N VAL A 599 11.32 4.65 29.97
CA VAL A 599 11.49 4.72 28.52
C VAL A 599 11.25 6.17 28.12
N ARG A 600 12.12 6.74 27.28
CA ARG A 600 11.92 8.08 26.71
C ARG A 600 12.41 8.14 25.27
N LEU A 601 11.88 9.10 24.52
CA LEU A 601 12.50 9.49 23.26
C LEU A 601 13.80 10.22 23.54
N ARG A 602 14.78 10.01 22.66
CA ARG A 602 15.98 10.82 22.66
C ARG A 602 15.66 12.18 22.04
N VAL A 603 15.90 13.25 22.78
CA VAL A 603 15.81 14.63 22.27
C VAL A 603 17.22 15.08 21.97
#